data_AF-A0AAD7S9J4-F1
#
_entry.id   AF-A0AAD7S9J4-F1
#
_cell.length_a   1.000
_cell.length_b   1.000
_cell.length_c   1.000
_cell.angle_alpha   90.00
_cell.angle_beta   90.00
_cell.angle_gamma   90.00
#
_symmetry.space_group_name_H-M   'P 1'
#
loop_
_entity.id
_entity.type
_entity.pdbx_description
1 polymer ?
#
loop_
_entity_poly.entity_id
_entity_poly.type
_entity_poly.pdbx_seq_one_letter_code
_entity_poly.pdbx_strand_id
1 'polypeptide(L)'
;MASDGSSPQQGRRKKKSSRSKKVVEAPEVLEVQADIEGLTASGHGALLRGDCTEALGFFKQAFKASLELKETRVQRACAFNVGAAYVEAGKPQKGLDFLKRAQPGERGDRVADLQFNLGAAHVALKDPAQAAGHYLQAAQLYRSQGEGCSEGDSCMKLAHCHLLVQDWTQAAQSLQRAGESYRVAGRLDSAAVALKEAGNRMLQSDDFTEDDIIAVLTECLELTVSVKDEETLGKLYNDLGLSFSQLKLFQEAAECFDRALPLARAKPRRLAVVLQNLGAVHNTLAQYQQALDYHREAATLHGSLGSRSAQGQCFSNLAFALSQLGDHEEAGENYLHALQAFKDTDDHKGQWQACEGLGAARLRMGDPKKATLYYKQALGLLSKCKDIPGTVQERLVNKLSDALQYRLSLQNRASNGRGLGPSPSQRSPYENKPFFRRGPQDGQRVPGIKGVRASALPHTLDFNRQPSTEASNGHREEGGSQRVAHAAEQGTEMRGPAAQREEGDGDNVLAATDSGSQISDPLMEQPNYHTALPEANRNLNNTYLQPDPHYQNQALSEPLRLTQHSEHLYETIKQRTTEISDPPLAQSSELSLSERTGSEEATWASKWKSRVCIVM
;
A
#
# COMPACT_ATOMS: atom_id res chain seq x y z
N MET A 1 -56.28 50.33 -34.91
CA MET A 1 -57.59 50.07 -35.54
C MET A 1 -57.83 48.56 -35.52
N ALA A 2 -59.04 48.17 -35.11
CA ALA A 2 -59.69 46.85 -35.14
C ALA A 2 -58.91 45.66 -34.54
N SER A 3 -59.21 45.16 -33.33
CA SER A 3 -60.39 44.37 -32.93
C SER A 3 -60.73 43.23 -33.89
N ASP A 4 -60.50 41.98 -33.47
CA ASP A 4 -61.53 40.95 -33.51
C ASP A 4 -61.16 39.77 -32.62
N GLY A 5 -62.09 39.44 -31.72
CA GLY A 5 -62.05 38.25 -30.90
C GLY A 5 -62.79 37.10 -31.58
N SER A 6 -62.43 35.86 -31.22
CA SER A 6 -63.30 34.69 -31.34
C SER A 6 -62.78 33.58 -30.41
N SER A 7 -63.56 33.28 -29.38
CA SER A 7 -63.46 32.09 -28.52
C SER A 7 -64.20 30.89 -29.16
N PRO A 8 -64.02 29.66 -28.63
CA PRO A 8 -63.82 28.46 -29.46
C PRO A 8 -65.07 27.59 -29.69
N GLN A 9 -65.15 26.94 -30.85
CA GLN A 9 -66.08 25.84 -31.09
C GLN A 9 -65.57 24.51 -30.52
N GLN A 10 -66.30 24.00 -29.53
CA GLN A 10 -66.16 22.64 -28.98
C GLN A 10 -66.52 21.59 -30.05
N GLY A 11 -65.50 21.00 -30.68
CA GLY A 11 -65.63 19.75 -31.43
C GLY A 11 -65.64 18.55 -30.49
N ARG A 12 -66.83 17.98 -30.24
CA ARG A 12 -67.02 16.68 -29.57
C ARG A 12 -66.20 15.58 -30.27
N ARG A 13 -65.01 15.27 -29.75
CA ARG A 13 -64.27 14.03 -30.10
C ARG A 13 -65.00 12.84 -29.45
N LYS A 14 -65.62 11.99 -30.29
CA LYS A 14 -66.13 10.67 -29.91
C LYS A 14 -64.98 9.86 -29.27
N LYS A 15 -65.05 9.59 -27.97
CA LYS A 15 -64.24 8.58 -27.29
C LYS A 15 -64.55 7.21 -27.93
N LYS A 16 -63.71 6.76 -28.87
CA LYS A 16 -63.63 5.34 -29.20
C LYS A 16 -62.97 4.65 -28.00
N SER A 17 -63.79 4.05 -27.14
CA SER A 17 -63.34 3.09 -26.15
C SER A 17 -62.73 1.91 -26.92
N SER A 18 -61.41 1.86 -27.05
CA SER A 18 -60.70 0.66 -27.46
C SER A 18 -60.82 -0.34 -26.31
N ARG A 19 -61.81 -1.22 -26.42
CA ARG A 19 -61.97 -2.37 -25.53
C ARG A 19 -60.75 -3.25 -25.79
N SER A 20 -59.72 -3.13 -24.95
CA SER A 20 -58.56 -4.02 -24.97
C SER A 20 -59.09 -5.44 -24.82
N LYS A 21 -59.09 -6.21 -25.91
CA LYS A 21 -59.28 -7.65 -25.85
C LYS A 21 -58.12 -8.18 -25.02
N LYS A 22 -58.39 -8.55 -23.76
CA LYS A 22 -57.50 -9.41 -22.98
C LYS A 22 -57.39 -10.69 -23.80
N VAL A 23 -56.27 -10.88 -24.48
CA VAL A 23 -55.92 -12.16 -25.09
C VAL A 23 -55.74 -13.08 -23.88
N VAL A 24 -56.67 -14.02 -23.71
CA VAL A 24 -56.50 -15.09 -22.72
C VAL A 24 -55.53 -16.06 -23.36
N GLU A 25 -54.27 -15.97 -22.97
CA GLU A 25 -53.23 -16.93 -23.38
C GLU A 25 -53.67 -18.35 -22.97
N ALA A 26 -53.36 -19.33 -23.82
CA ALA A 26 -53.77 -20.71 -23.58
C ALA A 26 -53.15 -21.22 -22.26
N PRO A 27 -53.87 -22.01 -21.44
CA PRO A 27 -53.37 -22.49 -20.14
C PRO A 27 -52.01 -23.18 -20.22
N GLU A 28 -51.74 -23.91 -21.30
CA GLU A 28 -50.47 -24.61 -21.55
C GLU A 28 -49.28 -23.64 -21.76
N VAL A 29 -49.51 -22.47 -22.37
CA VAL A 29 -48.46 -21.45 -22.59
C VAL A 29 -48.07 -20.80 -21.25
N LEU A 30 -49.06 -20.54 -20.41
CA LEU A 30 -48.85 -19.98 -19.07
C LEU A 30 -48.12 -20.96 -18.14
N GLU A 31 -48.40 -22.25 -18.25
CA GLU A 31 -47.71 -23.31 -17.48
C GLU A 31 -46.23 -23.41 -17.87
N VAL A 32 -45.93 -23.46 -19.18
CA VAL A 32 -44.53 -23.50 -19.66
C VAL A 32 -43.76 -22.23 -19.29
N GLN A 33 -44.42 -21.07 -19.27
CA GLN A 33 -43.79 -19.82 -18.84
C GLN A 33 -43.46 -19.83 -17.33
N ALA A 34 -44.39 -20.31 -16.50
CA ALA A 34 -44.15 -20.48 -15.06
C ALA A 34 -43.01 -21.47 -14.77
N ASP A 35 -42.91 -22.55 -15.55
CA ASP A 35 -41.82 -23.51 -15.44
C ASP A 35 -40.45 -22.88 -15.78
N ILE A 36 -40.39 -22.07 -16.84
CA ILE A 36 -39.16 -21.34 -17.22
C ILE A 36 -38.75 -20.36 -16.11
N GLU A 37 -39.70 -19.64 -15.54
CA GLU A 37 -39.46 -18.73 -14.41
C GLU A 37 -38.93 -19.49 -13.19
N GLY A 38 -39.54 -20.61 -12.82
CA GLY A 38 -39.11 -21.45 -11.71
C GLY A 38 -37.70 -22.04 -11.90
N LEU A 39 -37.39 -22.51 -13.12
CA LEU A 39 -36.08 -23.05 -13.47
C LEU A 39 -35.01 -21.95 -13.47
N THR A 40 -35.30 -20.76 -14.03
CA THR A 40 -34.34 -19.65 -14.02
C THR A 40 -34.08 -19.12 -12.62
N ALA A 41 -35.11 -19.04 -11.76
CA ALA A 41 -34.96 -18.71 -10.34
C ALA A 41 -34.09 -19.74 -9.60
N SER A 42 -34.30 -21.03 -9.85
CA SER A 42 -33.47 -22.11 -9.29
C SER A 42 -32.01 -22.01 -9.74
N GLY A 43 -31.78 -21.69 -11.01
CA GLY A 43 -30.46 -21.42 -11.57
C GLY A 43 -29.75 -20.25 -10.91
N HIS A 44 -30.46 -19.13 -10.67
CA HIS A 44 -29.90 -18.00 -9.91
C HIS A 44 -29.54 -18.41 -8.48
N GLY A 45 -30.41 -19.17 -7.80
CA GLY A 45 -30.15 -19.70 -6.46
C GLY A 45 -28.87 -20.55 -6.40
N ALA A 46 -28.65 -21.40 -7.41
CA ALA A 46 -27.43 -22.20 -7.52
C ALA A 46 -26.17 -21.34 -7.73
N LEU A 47 -26.23 -20.29 -8.59
CA LEU A 47 -25.10 -19.36 -8.76
C LEU A 47 -24.79 -18.57 -7.49
N LEU A 48 -25.79 -18.19 -6.71
CA LEU A 48 -25.59 -17.54 -5.43
C LEU A 48 -24.83 -18.45 -4.44
N ARG A 49 -25.10 -19.76 -4.47
CA ARG A 49 -24.35 -20.78 -3.71
C ARG A 49 -22.96 -21.10 -4.28
N GLY A 50 -22.65 -20.61 -5.48
CA GLY A 50 -21.39 -20.89 -6.17
C GLY A 50 -21.37 -22.21 -6.97
N ASP A 51 -22.50 -22.90 -7.10
CA ASP A 51 -22.59 -24.11 -7.90
C ASP A 51 -22.92 -23.78 -9.37
N CYS A 52 -21.87 -23.48 -10.14
CA CYS A 52 -21.99 -23.17 -11.56
C CYS A 52 -22.48 -24.37 -12.38
N THR A 53 -22.27 -25.60 -11.91
CA THR A 53 -22.67 -26.81 -12.65
C THR A 53 -24.15 -27.09 -12.52
N GLU A 54 -24.69 -26.96 -11.31
CA GLU A 54 -26.10 -27.06 -11.01
C GLU A 54 -26.88 -25.92 -11.69
N ALA A 55 -26.37 -24.68 -11.58
CA ALA A 55 -26.95 -23.52 -12.26
C ALA A 55 -27.05 -23.72 -13.78
N LEU A 56 -25.97 -24.19 -14.41
CA LEU A 56 -25.95 -24.51 -15.83
C LEU A 56 -26.99 -25.60 -16.19
N GLY A 57 -27.21 -26.57 -15.30
CA GLY A 57 -28.26 -27.58 -15.43
C GLY A 57 -29.65 -26.96 -15.52
N PHE A 58 -30.01 -26.12 -14.56
CA PHE A 58 -31.30 -25.42 -14.52
C PHE A 58 -31.50 -24.50 -15.73
N PHE A 59 -30.51 -23.68 -16.09
CA PHE A 59 -30.65 -22.79 -17.24
C PHE A 59 -30.78 -23.53 -18.57
N LYS A 60 -30.16 -24.70 -18.73
CA LYS A 60 -30.37 -25.55 -19.92
C LYS A 60 -31.79 -26.09 -20.01
N GLN A 61 -32.37 -26.49 -18.89
CA GLN A 61 -33.75 -26.96 -18.84
C GLN A 61 -34.71 -25.81 -19.18
N ALA A 62 -34.49 -24.63 -18.61
CA ALA A 62 -35.25 -23.42 -18.94
C ALA A 62 -35.15 -23.05 -20.43
N PHE A 63 -33.94 -23.11 -21.00
CA PHE A 63 -33.74 -22.86 -22.43
C PHE A 63 -34.48 -23.89 -23.30
N LYS A 64 -34.46 -25.17 -22.92
CA LYS A 64 -35.20 -26.21 -23.65
C LYS A 64 -36.72 -25.93 -23.63
N ALA A 65 -37.29 -25.61 -22.46
CA ALA A 65 -38.69 -25.24 -22.34
C ALA A 65 -39.04 -23.99 -23.17
N SER A 66 -38.15 -22.99 -23.22
CA SER A 66 -38.36 -21.78 -24.03
C SER A 66 -38.48 -22.04 -25.55
N LEU A 67 -37.93 -23.15 -26.05
CA LEU A 67 -38.05 -23.53 -27.47
C LEU A 67 -39.49 -23.94 -27.82
N GLU A 68 -40.27 -24.39 -26.84
CA GLU A 68 -41.67 -24.82 -27.01
C GLU A 68 -42.60 -23.62 -27.18
N LEU A 69 -42.30 -22.50 -26.51
CA LEU A 69 -43.08 -21.25 -26.57
C LEU A 69 -42.98 -20.49 -27.91
N LYS A 70 -41.96 -20.78 -28.75
CA LYS A 70 -41.63 -20.05 -29.99
C LYS A 70 -41.46 -18.52 -29.83
N GLU A 71 -41.37 -18.03 -28.60
CA GLU A 71 -41.14 -16.61 -28.31
C GLU A 71 -39.66 -16.26 -28.36
N THR A 72 -39.27 -15.48 -29.37
CA THR A 72 -37.86 -15.06 -29.56
C THR A 72 -37.30 -14.21 -28.43
N ARG A 73 -38.14 -13.55 -27.62
CA ARG A 73 -37.66 -12.78 -26.46
C ARG A 73 -37.23 -13.71 -25.32
N VAL A 74 -38.09 -14.65 -24.94
CA VAL A 74 -37.85 -15.63 -23.88
C VAL A 74 -36.67 -16.53 -24.22
N GLN A 75 -36.58 -17.00 -25.47
CA GLN A 75 -35.47 -17.82 -25.95
C GLN A 75 -34.12 -17.10 -25.85
N ARG A 76 -34.07 -15.80 -26.17
CA ARG A 76 -32.84 -15.00 -26.05
C ARG A 76 -32.44 -14.77 -24.61
N ALA A 77 -33.39 -14.51 -23.71
CA ALA A 77 -33.11 -14.36 -22.29
C ALA A 77 -32.60 -15.68 -21.67
N CYS A 78 -33.19 -16.81 -22.05
CA CYS A 78 -32.70 -18.12 -21.63
C CYS A 78 -31.32 -18.44 -22.23
N ALA A 79 -31.08 -18.11 -23.50
CA ALA A 79 -29.77 -18.26 -24.13
C ALA A 79 -28.69 -17.41 -23.44
N PHE A 80 -29.03 -16.19 -23.02
CA PHE A 80 -28.16 -15.31 -22.25
C PHE A 80 -27.72 -15.98 -20.93
N ASN A 81 -28.67 -16.49 -20.16
CA ASN A 81 -28.40 -17.16 -18.88
C ASN A 81 -27.55 -18.42 -19.05
N VAL A 82 -27.85 -19.23 -20.07
CA VAL A 82 -27.05 -20.41 -20.42
C VAL A 82 -25.62 -20.00 -20.82
N GLY A 83 -25.49 -18.94 -21.61
CA GLY A 83 -24.21 -18.39 -22.04
C GLY A 83 -23.33 -17.97 -20.85
N ALA A 84 -23.89 -17.14 -19.96
CA ALA A 84 -23.25 -16.72 -18.72
C ALA A 84 -22.83 -17.92 -17.87
N ALA A 85 -23.73 -18.87 -17.63
CA ALA A 85 -23.43 -20.05 -16.82
C ALA A 85 -22.36 -20.96 -17.44
N TYR A 86 -22.26 -21.03 -18.76
CA TYR A 86 -21.18 -21.76 -19.43
C TYR A 86 -19.81 -21.08 -19.24
N VAL A 87 -19.74 -19.75 -19.27
CA VAL A 87 -18.50 -19.01 -18.97
C VAL A 87 -18.05 -19.31 -17.54
N GLU A 88 -18.96 -19.18 -16.57
CA GLU A 88 -18.69 -19.49 -15.16
C GLU A 88 -18.31 -20.97 -14.92
N ALA A 89 -18.89 -21.90 -15.68
CA ALA A 89 -18.55 -23.32 -15.61
C ALA A 89 -17.25 -23.70 -16.36
N GLY A 90 -16.43 -22.72 -16.75
CA GLY A 90 -15.14 -22.95 -17.41
C GLY A 90 -15.23 -23.44 -18.85
N LYS A 91 -16.36 -23.20 -19.53
CA LYS A 91 -16.60 -23.58 -20.94
C LYS A 91 -16.87 -22.33 -21.79
N PRO A 92 -15.90 -21.40 -21.90
CA PRO A 92 -16.16 -20.05 -22.39
C PRO A 92 -16.51 -19.99 -23.88
N GLN A 93 -16.01 -20.91 -24.71
CA GLN A 93 -16.39 -20.97 -26.14
C GLN A 93 -17.88 -21.27 -26.30
N LYS A 94 -18.41 -22.25 -25.56
CA LYS A 94 -19.84 -22.56 -25.57
C LYS A 94 -20.65 -21.40 -25.01
N GLY A 95 -20.14 -20.75 -23.96
CA GLY A 95 -20.75 -19.55 -23.40
C GLY A 95 -20.89 -18.43 -24.44
N LEU A 96 -19.80 -18.14 -25.16
CA LEU A 96 -19.75 -17.15 -26.23
C LEU A 96 -20.76 -17.45 -27.35
N ASP A 97 -20.88 -18.71 -27.77
CA ASP A 97 -21.84 -19.12 -28.80
C ASP A 97 -23.29 -18.86 -28.38
N PHE A 98 -23.63 -19.10 -27.11
CA PHE A 98 -24.95 -18.81 -26.55
C PHE A 98 -25.20 -17.32 -26.35
N LEU A 99 -24.20 -16.56 -25.89
CA LEU A 99 -24.30 -15.10 -25.75
C LEU A 99 -24.51 -14.42 -27.11
N LYS A 100 -23.84 -14.88 -28.17
CA LYS A 100 -24.08 -14.38 -29.54
C LYS A 100 -25.51 -14.63 -30.03
N ARG A 101 -26.15 -15.72 -29.59
CA ARG A 101 -27.57 -16.01 -29.89
C ARG A 101 -28.53 -15.14 -29.08
N ALA A 102 -28.07 -14.58 -27.96
CA ALA A 102 -28.87 -13.73 -27.09
C ALA A 102 -28.94 -12.26 -27.55
N GLN A 103 -28.42 -11.92 -28.74
CA GLN A 103 -28.40 -10.54 -29.23
C GLN A 103 -29.80 -9.89 -29.19
N PRO A 104 -29.92 -8.69 -28.58
CA PRO A 104 -31.20 -8.04 -28.35
C PRO A 104 -31.89 -7.70 -29.67
N GLY A 105 -33.24 -7.65 -29.63
CA GLY A 105 -34.06 -7.28 -30.79
C GLY A 105 -34.20 -5.77 -30.88
N GLU A 106 -35.13 -5.30 -31.70
CA GLU A 106 -35.36 -3.87 -31.98
C GLU A 106 -35.54 -2.98 -30.73
N ARG A 107 -35.96 -3.55 -29.59
CA ARG A 107 -36.14 -2.81 -28.32
C ARG A 107 -34.87 -2.61 -27.49
N GLY A 108 -33.77 -3.32 -27.78
CA GLY A 108 -32.47 -3.05 -27.13
C GLY A 108 -32.37 -3.32 -25.62
N ASP A 109 -33.33 -4.01 -25.00
CA ASP A 109 -33.26 -4.34 -23.57
C ASP A 109 -31.99 -5.16 -23.27
N ARG A 110 -31.21 -4.78 -22.24
CA ARG A 110 -30.05 -5.53 -21.69
C ARG A 110 -28.81 -5.63 -22.60
N VAL A 111 -28.63 -4.69 -23.54
CA VAL A 111 -27.40 -4.64 -24.38
C VAL A 111 -26.14 -4.51 -23.51
N ALA A 112 -26.20 -3.73 -22.42
CA ALA A 112 -25.06 -3.52 -21.52
C ALA A 112 -24.59 -4.81 -20.84
N ASP A 113 -25.53 -5.59 -20.26
CA ASP A 113 -25.22 -6.87 -19.62
C ASP A 113 -24.68 -7.90 -20.62
N LEU A 114 -25.19 -7.90 -21.86
CA LEU A 114 -24.65 -8.72 -22.94
C LEU A 114 -23.21 -8.37 -23.25
N GLN A 115 -22.90 -7.07 -23.42
CA GLN A 115 -21.53 -6.63 -23.65
C GLN A 115 -20.62 -7.02 -22.49
N PHE A 116 -21.08 -6.86 -21.24
CA PHE A 116 -20.32 -7.26 -20.06
C PHE A 116 -19.97 -8.77 -20.08
N ASN A 117 -20.94 -9.62 -20.38
CA ASN A 117 -20.74 -11.07 -20.42
C ASN A 117 -19.92 -11.54 -21.62
N LEU A 118 -20.05 -10.87 -22.78
CA LEU A 118 -19.16 -11.11 -23.92
C LEU A 118 -17.71 -10.80 -23.51
N GLY A 119 -17.49 -9.69 -22.81
CA GLY A 119 -16.19 -9.36 -22.21
C GLY A 119 -15.67 -10.48 -21.30
N ALA A 120 -16.51 -10.99 -20.39
CA ALA A 120 -16.15 -12.08 -19.49
C ALA A 120 -15.78 -13.38 -20.24
N ALA A 121 -16.52 -13.71 -21.30
CA ALA A 121 -16.21 -14.85 -22.16
C ALA A 121 -14.84 -14.70 -22.84
N HIS A 122 -14.51 -13.50 -23.35
CA HIS A 122 -13.23 -13.23 -24.00
C HIS A 122 -12.05 -13.24 -23.02
N VAL A 123 -12.22 -12.74 -21.79
CA VAL A 123 -11.21 -12.91 -20.72
C VAL A 123 -10.95 -14.39 -20.46
N ALA A 124 -12.00 -15.20 -20.32
CA ALA A 124 -11.86 -16.64 -20.10
C ALA A 124 -11.25 -17.39 -21.30
N LEU A 125 -11.39 -16.85 -22.51
CA LEU A 125 -10.71 -17.32 -23.73
C LEU A 125 -9.26 -16.82 -23.86
N LYS A 126 -8.77 -16.02 -22.90
CA LYS A 126 -7.45 -15.38 -22.91
C LYS A 126 -7.26 -14.40 -24.08
N ASP A 127 -8.31 -13.68 -24.43
CA ASP A 127 -8.30 -12.60 -25.43
C ASP A 127 -8.65 -11.25 -24.75
N PRO A 128 -7.68 -10.61 -24.08
CA PRO A 128 -7.93 -9.36 -23.34
C PRO A 128 -8.27 -8.18 -24.26
N ALA A 129 -7.86 -8.20 -25.53
CA ALA A 129 -8.12 -7.10 -26.46
C ALA A 129 -9.61 -7.04 -26.85
N GLN A 130 -10.21 -8.18 -27.23
CA GLN A 130 -11.65 -8.23 -27.48
C GLN A 130 -12.45 -8.00 -26.21
N ALA A 131 -11.99 -8.53 -25.07
CA ALA A 131 -12.62 -8.29 -23.78
C ALA A 131 -12.69 -6.80 -23.42
N ALA A 132 -11.58 -6.07 -23.60
CA ALA A 132 -11.51 -4.63 -23.35
C ALA A 132 -12.55 -3.86 -24.19
N GLY A 133 -12.65 -4.17 -25.49
CA GLY A 133 -13.65 -3.55 -26.37
C GLY A 133 -15.09 -3.76 -25.86
N HIS A 134 -15.41 -4.98 -25.44
CA HIS A 134 -16.73 -5.32 -24.88
C HIS A 134 -17.00 -4.62 -23.54
N TYR A 135 -16.03 -4.58 -22.62
CA TYR A 135 -16.20 -3.89 -21.34
C TYR A 135 -16.32 -2.37 -21.49
N LEU A 136 -15.59 -1.76 -22.45
CA LEU A 136 -15.73 -0.35 -22.76
C LEU A 136 -17.13 -0.02 -23.29
N GLN A 137 -17.66 -0.85 -24.19
CA GLN A 137 -19.03 -0.71 -24.68
C GLN A 137 -20.05 -0.87 -23.55
N ALA A 138 -19.89 -1.87 -22.69
CA ALA A 138 -20.74 -2.07 -21.52
C ALA A 138 -20.73 -0.83 -20.61
N ALA A 139 -19.55 -0.30 -20.27
CA ALA A 139 -19.40 0.89 -19.44
C ALA A 139 -20.11 2.13 -20.03
N GLN A 140 -19.99 2.36 -21.34
CA GLN A 140 -20.68 3.45 -22.04
C GLN A 140 -22.21 3.31 -22.00
N LEU A 141 -22.73 2.08 -22.15
CA LEU A 141 -24.16 1.80 -22.09
C LEU A 141 -24.71 1.95 -20.66
N TYR A 142 -24.00 1.46 -19.64
CA TYR A 142 -24.42 1.66 -18.26
C TYR A 142 -24.43 3.14 -17.86
N ARG A 143 -23.45 3.92 -18.34
CA ARG A 143 -23.43 5.37 -18.14
C ARG A 143 -24.68 6.05 -18.71
N SER A 144 -25.07 5.70 -19.94
CA SER A 144 -26.24 6.31 -20.58
C SER A 144 -27.57 5.89 -19.92
N GLN A 145 -27.57 4.78 -19.18
CA GLN A 145 -28.70 4.29 -18.39
C GLN A 145 -28.73 4.85 -16.96
N GLY A 146 -27.70 5.58 -16.52
CA GLY A 146 -27.56 6.05 -15.14
C GLY A 146 -27.15 4.96 -14.14
N GLU A 147 -26.68 3.81 -14.61
CA GLU A 147 -26.22 2.70 -13.78
C GLU A 147 -24.75 2.85 -13.38
N GLY A 148 -24.43 3.86 -12.56
CA GLY A 148 -23.04 4.15 -12.17
C GLY A 148 -22.30 2.99 -11.50
N CYS A 149 -23.01 2.14 -10.74
CA CYS A 149 -22.45 0.91 -10.17
C CYS A 149 -21.98 -0.08 -11.25
N SER A 150 -22.85 -0.37 -12.23
CA SER A 150 -22.56 -1.30 -13.32
C SER A 150 -21.49 -0.74 -14.27
N GLU A 151 -21.47 0.57 -14.48
CA GLU A 151 -20.39 1.25 -15.18
C GLU A 151 -19.05 1.04 -14.44
N GLY A 152 -19.00 1.33 -13.14
CA GLY A 152 -17.79 1.17 -12.34
C GLY A 152 -17.25 -0.27 -12.41
N ASP A 153 -18.13 -1.25 -12.27
CA ASP A 153 -17.78 -2.68 -12.39
C ASP A 153 -17.19 -3.02 -13.78
N SER A 154 -17.75 -2.43 -14.83
CA SER A 154 -17.26 -2.60 -16.21
C SER A 154 -15.89 -1.95 -16.41
N CYS A 155 -15.67 -0.78 -15.82
CA CYS A 155 -14.39 -0.07 -15.86
C CYS A 155 -13.30 -0.80 -15.06
N MET A 156 -13.63 -1.42 -13.91
CA MET A 156 -12.72 -2.30 -13.18
C MET A 156 -12.29 -3.50 -14.04
N LYS A 157 -13.22 -4.07 -14.81
CA LYS A 157 -12.93 -5.16 -15.75
C LYS A 157 -12.11 -4.73 -16.95
N LEU A 158 -12.39 -3.55 -17.49
CA LEU A 158 -11.58 -2.93 -18.53
C LEU A 158 -10.14 -2.73 -18.05
N ALA A 159 -9.96 -2.18 -16.85
CA ALA A 159 -8.65 -2.04 -16.23
C ALA A 159 -7.92 -3.37 -16.10
N HIS A 160 -8.61 -4.45 -15.70
CA HIS A 160 -8.03 -5.79 -15.68
C HIS A 160 -7.48 -6.23 -17.03
N CYS A 161 -8.21 -5.97 -18.11
CA CYS A 161 -7.77 -6.34 -19.45
C CYS A 161 -6.48 -5.58 -19.83
N HIS A 162 -6.39 -4.30 -19.49
CA HIS A 162 -5.17 -3.50 -19.70
C HIS A 162 -4.00 -3.99 -18.84
N LEU A 163 -4.23 -4.39 -17.59
CA LEU A 163 -3.20 -4.98 -16.73
C LEU A 163 -2.66 -6.31 -17.28
N LEU A 164 -3.52 -7.14 -17.90
CA LEU A 164 -3.10 -8.39 -18.54
C LEU A 164 -2.16 -8.16 -19.73
N VAL A 165 -2.25 -7.00 -20.39
CA VAL A 165 -1.34 -6.60 -21.48
C VAL A 165 -0.25 -5.62 -21.02
N GLN A 166 -0.12 -5.38 -19.71
CA GLN A 166 0.84 -4.47 -19.08
C GLN A 166 0.75 -3.01 -19.58
N ASP A 167 -0.45 -2.56 -19.96
CA ASP A 167 -0.72 -1.17 -20.28
C ASP A 167 -1.15 -0.42 -19.02
N TRP A 168 -0.17 0.11 -18.27
CA TRP A 168 -0.38 0.81 -17.01
C TRP A 168 -1.22 2.08 -17.17
N THR A 169 -1.04 2.80 -18.28
CA THR A 169 -1.71 4.07 -18.55
C THR A 169 -3.19 3.87 -18.80
N GLN A 170 -3.56 2.95 -19.70
CA GLN A 170 -4.96 2.63 -19.94
C GLN A 170 -5.62 1.94 -18.73
N ALA A 171 -4.86 1.18 -17.95
CA ALA A 171 -5.35 0.62 -16.69
C ALA A 171 -5.69 1.72 -15.67
N ALA A 172 -4.78 2.67 -15.45
CA ALA A 172 -4.97 3.81 -14.55
C ALA A 172 -6.20 4.64 -14.94
N GLN A 173 -6.31 5.02 -16.23
CA GLN A 173 -7.46 5.79 -16.74
C GLN A 173 -8.79 5.04 -16.54
N SER A 174 -8.79 3.72 -16.74
CA SER A 174 -9.97 2.89 -16.52
C SER A 174 -10.35 2.82 -15.05
N LEU A 175 -9.38 2.77 -14.14
CA LEU A 175 -9.60 2.77 -12.69
C LEU A 175 -10.07 4.13 -12.17
N GLN A 176 -9.54 5.24 -12.67
CA GLN A 176 -10.05 6.59 -12.37
C GLN A 176 -11.51 6.71 -12.78
N ARG A 177 -11.85 6.24 -13.99
CA ARG A 177 -13.24 6.22 -14.46
C ARG A 177 -14.13 5.35 -13.57
N ALA A 178 -13.64 4.20 -13.11
CA ALA A 178 -14.37 3.36 -12.17
C ALA A 178 -14.61 4.08 -10.83
N GLY A 179 -13.59 4.75 -10.29
CA GLY A 179 -13.66 5.55 -9.07
C GLY A 179 -14.74 6.62 -9.15
N GLU A 180 -14.74 7.40 -10.23
CA GLU A 180 -15.74 8.44 -10.47
C GLU A 180 -17.16 7.87 -10.60
N SER A 181 -17.34 6.80 -11.37
CA SER A 181 -18.66 6.17 -11.53
C SER A 181 -19.19 5.59 -10.22
N TYR A 182 -18.35 4.99 -9.38
CA TYR A 182 -18.75 4.52 -8.05
C TYR A 182 -19.07 5.68 -7.11
N ARG A 183 -18.32 6.77 -7.17
CA ARG A 183 -18.53 7.98 -6.36
C ARG A 183 -19.89 8.60 -6.66
N VAL A 184 -20.21 8.80 -7.94
CA VAL A 184 -21.52 9.29 -8.40
C VAL A 184 -22.66 8.35 -7.98
N ALA A 185 -22.40 7.04 -7.95
CA ALA A 185 -23.37 6.04 -7.50
C ALA A 185 -23.47 5.89 -5.97
N GLY A 186 -22.71 6.65 -5.18
CA GLY A 186 -22.69 6.57 -3.71
C GLY A 186 -21.98 5.35 -3.13
N ARG A 187 -21.26 4.55 -3.94
CA ARG A 187 -20.44 3.42 -3.48
C ARG A 187 -19.03 3.89 -3.13
N LEU A 188 -18.91 4.69 -2.08
CA LEU A 188 -17.66 5.35 -1.68
C LEU A 188 -16.53 4.35 -1.37
N ASP A 189 -16.82 3.21 -0.74
CA ASP A 189 -15.83 2.16 -0.48
C ASP A 189 -15.19 1.63 -1.77
N SER A 190 -16.01 1.45 -2.80
CA SER A 190 -15.55 0.95 -4.10
C SER A 190 -14.82 2.02 -4.89
N ALA A 191 -15.23 3.28 -4.73
CA ALA A 191 -14.53 4.42 -5.28
C ALA A 191 -13.12 4.55 -4.68
N ALA A 192 -12.98 4.50 -3.36
CA ALA A 192 -11.68 4.55 -2.68
C ALA A 192 -10.74 3.43 -3.15
N VAL A 193 -11.24 2.18 -3.22
CA VAL A 193 -10.45 1.04 -3.72
C VAL A 193 -10.02 1.25 -5.18
N ALA A 194 -10.91 1.73 -6.05
CA ALA A 194 -10.58 1.98 -7.45
C ALA A 194 -9.54 3.10 -7.62
N LEU A 195 -9.67 4.21 -6.89
CA LEU A 195 -8.73 5.33 -6.92
C LEU A 195 -7.37 4.96 -6.33
N LYS A 196 -7.33 4.18 -5.24
CA LYS A 196 -6.07 3.62 -4.72
C LYS A 196 -5.35 2.82 -5.78
N GLU A 197 -6.07 1.91 -6.46
CA GLU A 197 -5.44 1.12 -7.52
C GLU A 197 -5.04 1.98 -8.72
N ALA A 198 -5.79 3.03 -9.05
CA ALA A 198 -5.42 3.98 -10.09
C ALA A 198 -4.07 4.64 -9.76
N GLY A 199 -3.92 5.24 -8.57
CA GLY A 199 -2.68 5.87 -8.13
C GLY A 199 -1.49 4.91 -8.17
N ASN A 200 -1.68 3.65 -7.75
CA ASN A 200 -0.64 2.63 -7.84
C ASN A 200 -0.23 2.28 -9.28
N ARG A 201 -1.16 2.29 -10.23
CA ARG A 201 -0.84 2.07 -11.66
C ARG A 201 -0.21 3.30 -12.30
N MET A 202 -0.61 4.50 -11.86
CA MET A 202 0.02 5.75 -12.30
C MET A 202 1.49 5.81 -11.86
N LEU A 203 1.82 5.36 -10.64
CA LEU A 203 3.21 5.24 -10.17
C LEU A 203 4.08 4.28 -11.00
N GLN A 204 3.47 3.39 -11.78
CA GLN A 204 4.15 2.45 -12.68
C GLN A 204 4.19 2.94 -14.14
N SER A 205 3.57 4.07 -14.43
CA SER A 205 3.49 4.65 -15.77
C SER A 205 4.30 5.94 -15.84
N ASP A 206 4.94 6.17 -16.98
CA ASP A 206 5.68 7.41 -17.25
C ASP A 206 4.77 8.54 -17.78
N ASP A 207 3.47 8.28 -17.98
CA ASP A 207 2.53 9.21 -18.62
C ASP A 207 1.83 10.16 -17.63
N PHE A 208 2.02 10.00 -16.32
CA PHE A 208 1.37 10.82 -15.29
C PHE A 208 2.39 11.66 -14.53
N THR A 209 2.03 12.90 -14.23
CA THR A 209 2.85 13.75 -13.38
C THR A 209 2.68 13.39 -11.91
N GLU A 210 3.66 13.75 -11.07
CA GLU A 210 3.54 13.56 -9.61
C GLU A 210 2.28 14.24 -9.06
N ASP A 211 1.92 15.41 -9.56
CA ASP A 211 0.72 16.16 -9.17
C ASP A 211 -0.57 15.39 -9.49
N ASP A 212 -0.64 14.73 -10.66
CA ASP A 212 -1.79 13.89 -11.03
C ASP A 212 -1.95 12.72 -10.05
N ILE A 213 -0.84 12.07 -9.69
CA ILE A 213 -0.82 10.93 -8.77
C ILE A 213 -1.25 11.39 -7.37
N ILE A 214 -0.68 12.49 -6.89
CA ILE A 214 -1.02 13.06 -5.58
C ILE A 214 -2.50 13.43 -5.51
N ALA A 215 -3.07 14.01 -6.57
CA ALA A 215 -4.48 14.35 -6.62
C ALA A 215 -5.38 13.11 -6.44
N VAL A 216 -5.10 12.03 -7.17
CA VAL A 216 -5.86 10.77 -7.07
C VAL A 216 -5.71 10.09 -5.71
N LEU A 217 -4.50 10.06 -5.16
CA LEU A 217 -4.25 9.48 -3.83
C LEU A 217 -4.90 10.30 -2.72
N THR A 218 -4.91 11.63 -2.84
CA THR A 218 -5.58 12.52 -1.89
C THR A 218 -7.09 12.35 -1.94
N GLU A 219 -7.68 12.27 -3.13
CA GLU A 219 -9.11 11.96 -3.28
C GLU A 219 -9.45 10.61 -2.65
N CYS A 220 -8.63 9.58 -2.89
CA CYS A 220 -8.78 8.29 -2.23
C CYS A 220 -8.73 8.42 -0.69
N LEU A 221 -7.78 9.19 -0.16
CA LEU A 221 -7.63 9.44 1.27
C LEU A 221 -8.87 10.13 1.86
N GLU A 222 -9.43 11.14 1.18
CA GLU A 222 -10.67 11.82 1.59
C GLU A 222 -11.85 10.82 1.67
N LEU A 223 -11.96 9.90 0.72
CA LEU A 223 -13.02 8.88 0.70
C LEU A 223 -12.88 7.84 1.83
N THR A 224 -11.71 7.67 2.43
CA THR A 224 -11.50 6.67 3.50
C THR A 224 -12.41 6.91 4.71
N VAL A 225 -12.80 8.15 4.99
CA VAL A 225 -13.73 8.52 6.08
C VAL A 225 -15.10 7.83 5.93
N SER A 226 -15.49 7.52 4.70
CA SER A 226 -16.77 6.87 4.41
C SER A 226 -16.71 5.34 4.50
N VAL A 227 -15.50 4.77 4.60
CA VAL A 227 -15.28 3.32 4.61
C VAL A 227 -15.51 2.76 6.00
N LYS A 228 -16.58 1.97 6.15
CA LYS A 228 -16.97 1.37 7.44
C LYS A 228 -16.27 0.06 7.75
N ASP A 229 -15.86 -0.68 6.72
CA ASP A 229 -15.16 -1.95 6.91
C ASP A 229 -13.72 -1.70 7.34
N GLU A 230 -13.44 -1.92 8.63
CA GLU A 230 -12.11 -1.74 9.22
C GLU A 230 -11.04 -2.56 8.50
N GLU A 231 -11.41 -3.73 7.97
CA GLU A 231 -10.45 -4.56 7.25
C GLU A 231 -9.99 -3.90 5.95
N THR A 232 -10.93 -3.40 5.14
CA THR A 232 -10.65 -2.66 3.90
C THR A 232 -9.96 -1.34 4.21
N LEU A 233 -10.41 -0.62 5.24
CA LEU A 233 -9.85 0.66 5.64
C LEU A 233 -8.36 0.53 6.04
N GLY A 234 -8.01 -0.49 6.84
CA GLY A 234 -6.63 -0.74 7.22
C GLY A 234 -5.72 -1.10 6.04
N LYS A 235 -6.25 -1.80 5.03
CA LYS A 235 -5.52 -2.07 3.77
C LYS A 235 -5.32 -0.79 2.96
N LEU A 236 -6.37 0.02 2.82
CA LEU A 236 -6.30 1.29 2.10
C LEU A 236 -5.25 2.22 2.69
N TYR A 237 -5.25 2.41 4.01
CA TYR A 237 -4.24 3.25 4.66
C TYR A 237 -2.82 2.72 4.48
N ASN A 238 -2.60 1.40 4.62
CA ASN A 238 -1.28 0.83 4.36
C ASN A 238 -0.84 1.05 2.91
N ASP A 239 -1.73 0.83 1.94
CA ASP A 239 -1.39 0.99 0.53
C ASP A 239 -1.14 2.45 0.16
N LEU A 240 -1.97 3.39 0.64
CA LEU A 240 -1.75 4.83 0.48
C LEU A 240 -0.40 5.26 1.07
N GLY A 241 -0.05 4.75 2.25
CA GLY A 241 1.25 5.02 2.87
C GLY A 241 2.42 4.55 2.01
N LEU A 242 2.28 3.39 1.35
CA LEU A 242 3.28 2.90 0.39
C LEU A 242 3.34 3.80 -0.86
N SER A 243 2.22 4.24 -1.40
CA SER A 243 2.17 5.14 -2.57
C SER A 243 2.82 6.49 -2.25
N PHE A 244 2.48 7.12 -1.13
CA PHE A 244 3.10 8.38 -0.69
C PHE A 244 4.59 8.22 -0.42
N SER A 245 5.01 7.07 0.11
CA SER A 245 6.42 6.75 0.29
C SER A 245 7.20 6.69 -1.03
N GLN A 246 6.60 6.14 -2.09
CA GLN A 246 7.21 6.11 -3.42
C GLN A 246 7.37 7.51 -4.01
N LEU A 247 6.42 8.41 -3.73
CA LEU A 247 6.48 9.84 -4.04
C LEU A 247 7.41 10.64 -3.12
N LYS A 248 8.07 9.99 -2.15
CA LYS A 248 8.93 10.63 -1.14
C LYS A 248 8.19 11.61 -0.22
N LEU A 249 6.87 11.51 -0.13
CA LEU A 249 6.00 12.21 0.80
C LEU A 249 5.94 11.43 2.11
N PHE A 250 7.06 11.47 2.85
CA PHE A 250 7.29 10.58 3.99
C PHE A 250 6.46 10.93 5.23
N GLN A 251 6.04 12.18 5.39
CA GLN A 251 5.17 12.57 6.51
C GLN A 251 3.76 12.01 6.31
N GLU A 252 3.20 12.21 5.11
CA GLU A 252 1.90 11.70 4.68
C GLU A 252 1.87 10.17 4.71
N ALA A 253 2.97 9.52 4.32
CA ALA A 253 3.13 8.09 4.45
C ALA A 253 3.08 7.62 5.90
N ALA A 254 3.80 8.29 6.81
CA ALA A 254 3.78 7.97 8.24
C ALA A 254 2.37 8.12 8.82
N GLU A 255 1.66 9.21 8.51
CA GLU A 255 0.27 9.42 8.94
C GLU A 255 -0.66 8.30 8.46
N CYS A 256 -0.51 7.87 7.20
CA CYS A 256 -1.29 6.76 6.68
C CYS A 256 -0.97 5.45 7.42
N PHE A 257 0.30 5.13 7.65
CA PHE A 257 0.65 3.92 8.39
C PHE A 257 0.20 3.96 9.87
N ASP A 258 0.26 5.12 10.52
CA ASP A 258 -0.25 5.32 11.89
C ASP A 258 -1.76 5.07 11.95
N ARG A 259 -2.53 5.51 10.94
CA ARG A 259 -3.96 5.18 10.82
C ARG A 259 -4.21 3.70 10.54
N ALA A 260 -3.31 3.03 9.80
CA ALA A 260 -3.40 1.59 9.55
C ALA A 260 -3.08 0.73 10.78
N LEU A 261 -2.21 1.20 11.68
CA LEU A 261 -1.69 0.46 12.82
C LEU A 261 -2.78 -0.10 13.76
N PRO A 262 -3.74 0.70 14.30
CA PRO A 262 -4.78 0.18 15.17
C PRO A 262 -5.69 -0.84 14.45
N LEU A 263 -5.97 -0.62 13.16
CA LEU A 263 -6.80 -1.50 12.33
C LEU A 263 -6.12 -2.84 12.02
N ALA A 264 -4.79 -2.91 12.13
CA ALA A 264 -4.01 -4.11 11.89
C ALA A 264 -3.86 -5.01 13.14
N ARG A 265 -4.18 -4.51 14.35
CA ARG A 265 -3.90 -5.22 15.63
C ARG A 265 -4.51 -6.61 15.73
N ALA A 266 -5.71 -6.81 15.17
CA ALA A 266 -6.39 -8.10 15.18
C ALA A 266 -5.80 -9.12 14.17
N LYS A 267 -4.86 -8.71 13.31
CA LYS A 267 -4.30 -9.51 12.21
C LYS A 267 -2.76 -9.47 12.26
N PRO A 268 -2.11 -10.43 12.95
CA PRO A 268 -0.66 -10.39 13.20
C PRO A 268 0.22 -10.20 11.95
N ARG A 269 -0.15 -10.85 10.83
CA ARG A 269 0.56 -10.69 9.55
C ARG A 269 0.51 -9.25 9.02
N ARG A 270 -0.65 -8.59 9.12
CA ARG A 270 -0.81 -7.19 8.68
C ARG A 270 -0.11 -6.24 9.64
N LEU A 271 -0.23 -6.48 10.94
CA LEU A 271 0.44 -5.69 11.97
C LEU A 271 1.95 -5.66 11.74
N ALA A 272 2.57 -6.83 11.49
CA ALA A 272 3.99 -6.93 11.21
C ALA A 272 4.43 -6.09 10.00
N VAL A 273 3.62 -6.08 8.93
CA VAL A 273 3.87 -5.28 7.72
C VAL A 273 3.74 -3.78 8.00
N VAL A 274 2.68 -3.35 8.68
CA VAL A 274 2.47 -1.93 9.00
C VAL A 274 3.59 -1.39 9.90
N LEU A 275 3.98 -2.15 10.93
CA LEU A 275 5.10 -1.79 11.81
C LEU A 275 6.43 -1.70 11.04
N GLN A 276 6.69 -2.65 10.14
CA GLN A 276 7.88 -2.61 9.29
C GLN A 276 7.90 -1.34 8.42
N ASN A 277 6.77 -0.98 7.84
CA ASN A 277 6.62 0.22 7.01
C ASN A 277 6.78 1.51 7.84
N LEU A 278 6.17 1.58 9.02
CA LEU A 278 6.37 2.67 9.98
C LEU A 278 7.85 2.84 10.34
N GLY A 279 8.51 1.75 10.75
CA GLY A 279 9.93 1.82 11.08
C GLY A 279 10.79 2.29 9.90
N ALA A 280 10.44 1.89 8.68
CA ALA A 280 11.19 2.29 7.49
C ALA A 280 10.97 3.77 7.14
N VAL A 281 9.75 4.30 7.25
CA VAL A 281 9.49 5.72 7.02
C VAL A 281 10.13 6.60 8.11
N HIS A 282 10.09 6.18 9.38
CA HIS A 282 10.77 6.89 10.47
C HIS A 282 12.30 6.89 10.31
N ASN A 283 12.88 5.81 9.79
CA ASN A 283 14.30 5.80 9.41
C ASN A 283 14.62 6.86 8.34
N THR A 284 13.77 7.00 7.33
CA THR A 284 13.94 7.99 6.25
C THR A 284 13.76 9.42 6.76
N LEU A 285 12.87 9.62 7.73
CA LEU A 285 12.67 10.89 8.44
C LEU A 285 13.76 11.19 9.49
N ALA A 286 14.80 10.36 9.59
CA ALA A 286 15.85 10.42 10.61
C ALA A 286 15.34 10.36 12.07
N GLN A 287 14.13 9.84 12.28
CA GLN A 287 13.52 9.59 13.58
C GLN A 287 13.91 8.20 14.09
N TYR A 288 15.22 7.98 14.23
CA TYR A 288 15.79 6.66 14.46
C TYR A 288 15.29 5.98 15.73
N GLN A 289 15.04 6.73 16.81
CA GLN A 289 14.56 6.16 18.07
C GLN A 289 13.18 5.51 17.92
N GLN A 290 12.24 6.17 17.21
CA GLN A 290 10.93 5.61 16.91
C GLN A 290 11.04 4.40 15.97
N ALA A 291 11.94 4.49 14.98
CA ALA A 291 12.19 3.37 14.07
C ALA A 291 12.68 2.10 14.80
N LEU A 292 13.48 2.25 15.87
CA LEU A 292 13.94 1.10 16.66
C LEU A 292 12.78 0.30 17.24
N ASP A 293 11.81 0.99 17.84
CA ASP A 293 10.67 0.34 18.51
C ASP A 293 9.82 -0.43 17.50
N TYR A 294 9.49 0.22 16.37
CA TYR A 294 8.73 -0.41 15.29
C TYR A 294 9.44 -1.61 14.66
N HIS A 295 10.74 -1.50 14.34
CA HIS A 295 11.48 -2.62 13.74
C HIS A 295 11.66 -3.79 14.70
N ARG A 296 11.83 -3.56 16.01
CA ARG A 296 11.92 -4.63 17.01
C ARG A 296 10.61 -5.42 17.11
N GLU A 297 9.49 -4.72 17.17
CA GLU A 297 8.17 -5.37 17.21
C GLU A 297 7.89 -6.13 15.90
N ALA A 298 8.15 -5.51 14.75
CA ALA A 298 8.00 -6.13 13.43
C ALA A 298 8.88 -7.39 13.27
N ALA A 299 10.15 -7.33 13.68
CA ALA A 299 11.06 -8.48 13.63
C ALA A 299 10.57 -9.65 14.50
N THR A 300 10.01 -9.34 15.68
CA THR A 300 9.45 -10.34 16.60
C THR A 300 8.23 -11.02 15.98
N LEU A 301 7.30 -10.23 15.43
CA LEU A 301 6.10 -10.75 14.78
C LEU A 301 6.44 -11.59 13.54
N HIS A 302 7.28 -11.09 12.63
CA HIS A 302 7.70 -11.84 11.45
C HIS A 302 8.40 -13.15 11.84
N GLY A 303 9.20 -13.15 12.91
CA GLY A 303 9.79 -14.36 13.47
C GLY A 303 8.75 -15.38 13.94
N SER A 304 7.74 -14.93 14.70
CA SER A 304 6.65 -15.79 15.17
C SER A 304 5.79 -16.36 14.03
N LEU A 305 5.71 -15.63 12.91
CA LEU A 305 4.97 -16.01 11.71
C LEU A 305 5.78 -16.89 10.75
N GLY A 306 7.07 -17.12 11.01
CA GLY A 306 7.97 -17.85 10.13
C GLY A 306 8.43 -17.06 8.88
N SER A 307 8.15 -15.77 8.81
CA SER A 307 8.55 -14.88 7.70
C SER A 307 10.02 -14.45 7.82
N ARG A 308 10.95 -15.39 7.66
CA ARG A 308 12.39 -15.18 7.94
C ARG A 308 13.04 -14.09 7.07
N SER A 309 12.71 -13.98 5.78
CA SER A 309 13.27 -12.90 4.94
C SER A 309 12.80 -11.51 5.41
N ALA A 310 11.50 -11.34 5.71
CA ALA A 310 10.96 -10.08 6.24
C ALA A 310 11.56 -9.74 7.62
N GLN A 311 11.74 -10.75 8.48
CA GLN A 311 12.45 -10.57 9.75
C GLN A 311 13.90 -10.09 9.55
N GLY A 312 14.61 -10.63 8.55
CA GLY A 312 15.95 -10.17 8.19
C GLY A 312 15.99 -8.71 7.73
N GLN A 313 14.97 -8.27 7.00
CA GLN A 313 14.81 -6.86 6.60
C GLN A 313 14.62 -5.96 7.83
N CYS A 314 13.75 -6.35 8.78
CA CYS A 314 13.57 -5.60 10.02
C CYS A 314 14.87 -5.49 10.83
N PHE A 315 15.63 -6.59 10.98
CA PHE A 315 16.92 -6.54 11.67
C PHE A 315 17.95 -5.66 10.95
N SER A 316 17.97 -5.65 9.62
CA SER A 316 18.85 -4.76 8.85
C SER A 316 18.51 -3.29 9.06
N ASN A 317 17.22 -2.97 9.07
CA ASN A 317 16.73 -1.61 9.29
C ASN A 317 16.91 -1.14 10.73
N LEU A 318 16.80 -2.06 11.69
CA LEU A 318 17.13 -1.83 13.08
C LEU A 318 18.63 -1.52 13.24
N ALA A 319 19.49 -2.33 12.63
CA ALA A 319 20.94 -2.12 12.61
C ALA A 319 21.33 -0.79 11.95
N PHE A 320 20.64 -0.39 10.89
CA PHE A 320 20.82 0.91 10.26
C PHE A 320 20.53 2.04 11.26
N ALA A 321 19.37 2.03 11.92
CA ALA A 321 18.99 3.07 12.86
C ALA A 321 19.96 3.16 14.06
N LEU A 322 20.37 2.02 14.62
CA LEU A 322 21.40 1.95 15.67
C LEU A 322 22.73 2.55 15.21
N SER A 323 23.15 2.24 13.98
CA SER A 323 24.38 2.81 13.42
C SER A 323 24.29 4.33 13.23
N GLN A 324 23.11 4.89 12.95
CA GLN A 324 22.91 6.34 12.86
C GLN A 324 22.94 7.01 14.24
N LEU A 325 22.51 6.30 15.29
CA LEU A 325 22.62 6.72 16.68
C LEU A 325 24.03 6.54 17.28
N GLY A 326 24.96 5.93 16.52
CA GLY A 326 26.35 5.71 16.94
C GLY A 326 26.58 4.39 17.67
N ASP A 327 25.56 3.57 17.89
CA ASP A 327 25.69 2.24 18.50
C ASP A 327 26.11 1.20 17.44
N HIS A 328 27.38 1.25 17.08
CA HIS A 328 27.94 0.38 16.04
C HIS A 328 28.12 -1.08 16.50
N GLU A 329 28.15 -1.34 17.81
CA GLU A 329 28.26 -2.69 18.35
C GLU A 329 26.90 -3.40 18.23
N GLU A 330 25.81 -2.81 18.75
CA GLU A 330 24.46 -3.37 18.65
C GLU A 330 24.00 -3.43 17.17
N ALA A 331 24.40 -2.45 16.34
CA ALA A 331 24.16 -2.51 14.90
C ALA A 331 24.83 -3.75 14.26
N GLY A 332 26.07 -4.06 14.65
CA GLY A 332 26.78 -5.23 14.17
C GLY A 332 26.09 -6.54 14.56
N GLU A 333 25.54 -6.64 15.78
CA GLU A 333 24.77 -7.80 16.22
C GLU A 333 23.47 -7.97 15.42
N ASN A 334 22.74 -6.88 15.19
CA ASN A 334 21.52 -6.91 14.39
C ASN A 334 21.76 -7.26 12.92
N TYR A 335 22.86 -6.79 12.30
CA TYR A 335 23.22 -7.26 10.97
C TYR A 335 23.61 -8.75 10.94
N LEU A 336 24.16 -9.32 12.02
CA LEU A 336 24.39 -10.77 12.11
C LEU A 336 23.07 -11.54 12.20
N HIS A 337 22.10 -11.04 12.97
CA HIS A 337 20.74 -11.61 13.00
C HIS A 337 20.06 -11.56 11.63
N ALA A 338 20.18 -10.42 10.92
CA ALA A 338 19.69 -10.28 9.55
C ALA A 338 20.35 -11.29 8.61
N LEU A 339 21.69 -11.39 8.64
CA LEU A 339 22.44 -12.33 7.82
C LEU A 339 22.01 -13.79 8.07
N GLN A 340 21.75 -14.16 9.33
CA GLN A 340 21.25 -15.50 9.63
C GLN A 340 19.85 -15.72 9.07
N ALA A 341 18.93 -14.75 9.23
CA ALA A 341 17.58 -14.85 8.72
C ALA A 341 17.54 -14.99 7.18
N PHE A 342 18.40 -14.25 6.47
CA PHE A 342 18.53 -14.38 5.01
C PHE A 342 19.23 -15.67 4.56
N LYS A 343 20.09 -16.28 5.40
CA LYS A 343 20.63 -17.62 5.14
C LYS A 343 19.56 -18.69 5.25
N ASP A 344 18.66 -18.56 6.22
CA ASP A 344 17.58 -19.54 6.43
C ASP A 344 16.61 -19.61 5.24
N THR A 345 16.59 -18.59 4.37
CA THR A 345 15.75 -18.51 3.17
C THR A 345 16.53 -18.51 1.86
N ASP A 346 17.84 -18.74 1.88
CA ASP A 346 18.73 -18.62 0.71
C ASP A 346 18.61 -17.27 -0.04
N ASP A 347 18.28 -16.20 0.67
CA ASP A 347 18.16 -14.84 0.12
C ASP A 347 19.56 -14.22 -0.03
N HIS A 348 20.23 -14.53 -1.13
CA HIS A 348 21.56 -14.00 -1.43
C HIS A 348 21.59 -12.47 -1.46
N LYS A 349 20.49 -11.80 -1.87
CA LYS A 349 20.39 -10.34 -1.92
C LYS A 349 20.47 -9.75 -0.51
N GLY A 350 19.61 -10.23 0.39
CA GLY A 350 19.64 -9.84 1.80
C GLY A 350 20.97 -10.18 2.48
N GLN A 351 21.56 -11.34 2.17
CA GLN A 351 22.85 -11.75 2.75
C GLN A 351 24.00 -10.80 2.39
N TRP A 352 24.13 -10.37 1.12
CA TRP A 352 25.22 -9.47 0.75
C TRP A 352 25.01 -8.07 1.34
N GLN A 353 23.76 -7.59 1.41
CA GLN A 353 23.42 -6.30 2.03
C GLN A 353 23.74 -6.31 3.54
N ALA A 354 23.40 -7.39 4.25
CA ALA A 354 23.77 -7.56 5.65
C ALA A 354 25.31 -7.61 5.84
N CYS A 355 26.03 -8.27 4.94
CA CYS A 355 27.50 -8.28 4.96
C CYS A 355 28.09 -6.88 4.70
N GLU A 356 27.50 -6.09 3.80
CA GLU A 356 27.90 -4.69 3.60
C GLU A 356 27.71 -3.86 4.87
N GLY A 357 26.56 -4.01 5.53
CA GLY A 357 26.25 -3.37 6.81
C GLY A 357 27.25 -3.75 7.91
N LEU A 358 27.58 -5.04 8.02
CA LEU A 358 28.63 -5.54 8.94
C LEU A 358 29.99 -4.93 8.64
N GLY A 359 30.36 -4.82 7.36
CA GLY A 359 31.61 -4.18 6.95
C GLY A 359 31.70 -2.72 7.40
N ALA A 360 30.61 -1.97 7.21
CA ALA A 360 30.51 -0.58 7.63
C ALA A 360 30.57 -0.42 9.16
N ALA A 361 29.82 -1.22 9.91
CA ALA A 361 29.84 -1.21 11.38
C ALA A 361 31.25 -1.51 11.93
N ARG A 362 31.96 -2.49 11.35
CA ARG A 362 33.35 -2.83 11.74
C ARG A 362 34.35 -1.73 11.43
N LEU A 363 34.20 -1.02 10.30
CA LEU A 363 35.03 0.15 10.02
C LEU A 363 34.84 1.25 11.06
N ARG A 364 33.60 1.54 11.44
CA ARG A 364 33.29 2.54 12.47
C ARG A 364 33.87 2.20 13.84
N MET A 365 33.91 0.90 14.16
CA MET A 365 34.57 0.39 15.38
C MET A 365 36.11 0.35 15.29
N GLY A 366 36.72 0.79 14.18
CA GLY A 366 38.18 0.76 14.01
C GLY A 366 38.76 -0.62 13.74
N ASP A 367 37.95 -1.58 13.24
CA ASP A 367 38.40 -2.93 12.85
C ASP A 367 38.36 -3.11 11.32
N PRO A 368 39.31 -2.52 10.57
CA PRO A 368 39.35 -2.66 9.12
C PRO A 368 39.68 -4.09 8.66
N LYS A 369 40.24 -4.94 9.54
CA LYS A 369 40.51 -6.35 9.22
C LYS A 369 39.20 -7.11 9.07
N LYS A 370 38.29 -7.02 10.03
CA LYS A 370 36.95 -7.64 9.92
C LYS A 370 36.11 -6.99 8.83
N ALA A 371 36.19 -5.66 8.66
CA ALA A 371 35.48 -4.99 7.58
C ALA A 371 35.86 -5.54 6.19
N THR A 372 37.17 -5.71 5.93
CA THR A 372 37.67 -6.30 4.68
C THR A 372 37.10 -7.70 4.44
N LEU A 373 36.98 -8.52 5.48
CA LEU A 373 36.39 -9.86 5.38
C LEU A 373 34.92 -9.80 4.95
N TYR A 374 34.13 -8.94 5.59
CA TYR A 374 32.71 -8.80 5.28
C TYR A 374 32.46 -8.21 3.89
N TYR A 375 33.24 -7.21 3.45
CA TYR A 375 33.10 -6.68 2.08
C TYR A 375 33.49 -7.71 1.01
N LYS A 376 34.50 -8.55 1.25
CA LYS A 376 34.81 -9.68 0.36
C LYS A 376 33.67 -10.69 0.32
N GLN A 377 33.08 -11.00 1.48
CA GLN A 377 31.92 -11.88 1.55
C GLN A 377 30.72 -11.30 0.81
N ALA A 378 30.46 -10.00 0.96
CA ALA A 378 29.42 -9.29 0.23
C ALA A 378 29.62 -9.39 -1.28
N LEU A 379 30.82 -9.13 -1.80
CA LEU A 379 31.15 -9.29 -3.23
C LEU A 379 30.97 -10.75 -3.73
N GLY A 380 31.39 -11.72 -2.92
CA GLY A 380 31.22 -13.14 -3.26
C GLY A 380 29.74 -13.54 -3.35
N LEU A 381 28.89 -13.02 -2.46
CA LEU A 381 27.44 -13.24 -2.49
C LEU A 381 26.77 -12.47 -3.63
N LEU A 382 27.20 -11.23 -3.88
CA LEU A 382 26.74 -10.38 -4.99
C LEU A 382 26.88 -11.11 -6.33
N SER A 383 28.00 -11.79 -6.55
CA SER A 383 28.25 -12.56 -7.78
C SER A 383 27.27 -13.72 -8.04
N LYS A 384 26.50 -14.15 -7.02
CA LYS A 384 25.49 -15.21 -7.13
C LYS A 384 24.10 -14.67 -7.49
N CYS A 385 23.90 -13.38 -7.40
CA CYS A 385 22.63 -12.73 -7.71
C CYS A 385 22.59 -12.34 -9.19
N LYS A 386 21.41 -12.45 -9.82
CA LYS A 386 21.16 -11.99 -11.19
C LYS A 386 20.73 -10.53 -11.18
N ASP A 387 20.98 -9.82 -12.29
CA ASP A 387 20.43 -8.49 -12.58
C ASP A 387 20.79 -7.40 -11.55
N ILE A 388 22.02 -7.42 -11.04
CA ILE A 388 22.51 -6.35 -10.16
C ILE A 388 23.14 -5.23 -10.99
N PRO A 389 22.78 -3.95 -10.74
CA PRO A 389 23.45 -2.82 -11.36
C PRO A 389 24.96 -2.83 -11.07
N GLY A 390 25.78 -2.61 -12.11
CA GLY A 390 27.25 -2.54 -11.96
C GLY A 390 27.71 -1.52 -10.90
N THR A 391 26.92 -0.47 -10.67
CA THR A 391 27.15 0.56 -9.63
C THR A 391 27.20 -0.02 -8.21
N VAL A 392 26.46 -1.09 -7.91
CA VAL A 392 26.47 -1.75 -6.60
C VAL A 392 27.79 -2.49 -6.38
N GLN A 393 28.26 -3.19 -7.41
CA GLN A 393 29.56 -3.86 -7.37
C GLN A 393 30.68 -2.84 -7.18
N GLU A 394 30.64 -1.75 -7.95
CA GLU A 394 31.61 -0.66 -7.86
C GLU A 394 31.64 -0.03 -6.46
N ARG A 395 30.46 0.26 -5.88
CA ARG A 395 30.33 0.74 -4.50
C ARG A 395 30.99 -0.19 -3.50
N LEU A 396 30.75 -1.49 -3.60
CA LEU A 396 31.33 -2.49 -2.70
C LEU A 396 32.85 -2.61 -2.87
N VAL A 397 33.35 -2.52 -4.10
CA VAL A 397 34.80 -2.50 -4.38
C VAL A 397 35.46 -1.25 -3.79
N ASN A 398 34.81 -0.09 -3.87
CA ASN A 398 35.30 1.15 -3.26
C ASN A 398 35.36 1.02 -1.73
N LYS A 399 34.28 0.57 -1.09
CA LYS A 399 34.25 0.31 0.35
C LYS A 399 35.32 -0.69 0.82
N LEU A 400 35.57 -1.73 0.02
CA LEU A 400 36.65 -2.68 0.27
C LEU A 400 38.03 -2.02 0.16
N SER A 401 38.22 -1.18 -0.86
CA SER A 401 39.47 -0.45 -1.10
C SER A 401 39.77 0.51 0.05
N ASP A 402 38.77 1.26 0.52
CA ASP A 402 38.88 2.15 1.67
C ASP A 402 39.27 1.39 2.94
N ALA A 403 38.63 0.25 3.18
CA ALA A 403 38.96 -0.60 4.33
C ALA A 403 40.40 -1.12 4.27
N LEU A 404 40.89 -1.48 3.08
CA LEU A 404 42.27 -1.94 2.88
C LEU A 404 43.27 -0.80 3.06
N GLN A 405 43.00 0.39 2.54
CA GLN A 405 43.83 1.57 2.72
C GLN A 405 43.90 1.98 4.19
N TYR A 406 42.77 1.97 4.90
CA TYR A 406 42.75 2.25 6.33
C TYR A 406 43.55 1.21 7.13
N ARG A 407 43.46 -0.07 6.75
CA ARG A 407 44.30 -1.12 7.35
C ARG A 407 45.80 -0.87 7.13
N LEU A 408 46.19 -0.48 5.92
CA LEU A 408 47.58 -0.20 5.57
C LEU A 408 48.11 1.02 6.32
N SER A 409 47.32 2.09 6.46
CA SER A 409 47.73 3.28 7.21
C SER A 409 47.97 2.98 8.70
N LEU A 410 47.14 2.12 9.31
CA LEU A 410 47.37 1.63 10.67
C LEU A 410 48.65 0.80 10.80
N GLN A 411 48.96 -0.04 9.81
CA GLN A 411 50.21 -0.82 9.79
C GLN A 411 51.44 0.08 9.67
N ASN A 412 51.41 1.08 8.79
CA ASN A 412 52.50 2.03 8.60
C ASN A 412 52.73 2.91 9.85
N ARG A 413 51.67 3.27 10.57
CA ARG A 413 51.80 3.95 11.88
C ARG A 413 52.43 3.05 12.94
N ALA A 414 52.05 1.78 12.97
CA ALA A 414 52.61 0.80 13.90
C ALA A 414 54.09 0.47 13.59
N SER A 415 54.52 0.49 12.33
CA SER A 415 55.92 0.31 11.95
C SER A 415 56.77 1.55 12.28
N ASN A 416 56.26 2.75 12.01
CA ASN A 416 56.98 4.00 12.29
C ASN A 416 57.09 4.30 13.80
N GLY A 417 56.13 3.84 14.61
CA GLY A 417 56.15 3.96 16.07
C GLY A 417 57.14 3.02 16.80
N ARG A 418 57.76 2.06 16.10
CA ARG A 418 58.79 1.16 16.67
C ARG A 418 60.23 1.67 16.50
N GLY A 419 60.42 2.86 15.92
CA GLY A 419 61.73 3.44 15.62
C GLY A 419 62.33 4.39 16.66
N LEU A 420 61.62 4.70 17.75
CA LEU A 420 62.12 5.56 18.83
C LEU A 420 62.16 4.80 20.15
N GLY A 421 63.25 4.05 20.36
CA GLY A 421 63.64 3.64 21.70
C GLY A 421 63.99 4.88 22.53
N PRO A 422 63.74 4.89 23.86
CA PRO A 422 64.12 6.02 24.69
C PRO A 422 65.65 6.11 24.75
N SER A 423 66.22 7.21 24.26
CA SER A 423 67.61 7.56 24.49
C SER A 423 67.83 7.89 25.97
N PRO A 424 68.84 7.32 26.65
CA PRO A 424 69.19 7.70 28.01
C PRO A 424 70.03 8.97 28.01
N SER A 425 69.87 9.78 29.07
CA SER A 425 70.60 11.00 29.43
C SER A 425 70.10 12.30 28.81
N GLN A 426 69.47 13.16 29.63
CA GLN A 426 70.17 14.14 30.46
C GLN A 426 69.28 14.55 31.63
N ARG A 427 69.82 14.42 32.85
CA ARG A 427 69.31 15.08 34.06
C ARG A 427 69.66 16.57 33.97
N SER A 428 68.73 17.42 34.40
CA SER A 428 69.04 18.75 34.92
C SER A 428 68.22 18.99 36.21
N PRO A 429 68.75 19.71 37.22
CA PRO A 429 68.37 19.57 38.63
C PRO A 429 67.57 20.76 39.21
N TYR A 430 66.93 20.52 40.37
CA TYR A 430 66.22 21.47 41.26
C TYR A 430 64.82 21.93 40.81
N GLU A 431 63.75 21.43 41.46
CA GLU A 431 62.93 22.09 42.54
C GLU A 431 61.68 22.77 41.91
N ASN A 432 60.43 22.59 42.35
CA ASN A 432 59.87 22.51 43.69
C ASN A 432 58.52 21.74 43.69
N LYS A 433 58.25 21.03 44.80
CA LYS A 433 56.91 20.71 45.32
C LYS A 433 56.55 21.82 46.34
N PRO A 434 55.28 22.11 46.71
CA PRO A 434 54.46 21.09 47.38
C PRO A 434 52.91 21.21 47.43
N PHE A 435 52.28 20.13 47.92
CA PHE A 435 51.00 20.00 48.70
C PHE A 435 49.64 20.35 48.02
N PHE A 436 48.44 19.78 48.34
CA PHE A 436 47.91 18.89 49.40
C PHE A 436 46.56 18.19 48.98
N ARG A 437 46.41 16.91 49.41
CA ARG A 437 45.24 16.12 49.94
C ARG A 437 43.75 16.21 49.48
N ARG A 438 43.23 14.98 49.29
CA ARG A 438 42.01 14.26 49.81
C ARG A 438 40.58 14.61 49.34
N GLY A 439 39.83 13.53 49.04
CA GLY A 439 38.40 13.44 48.69
C GLY A 439 37.40 13.61 49.86
N PRO A 440 36.18 13.03 49.81
CA PRO A 440 36.03 11.58 49.96
C PRO A 440 34.92 10.89 49.12
N GLN A 441 34.88 9.56 49.28
CA GLN A 441 33.96 8.56 48.75
C GLN A 441 32.57 8.64 49.40
N ASP A 442 31.54 8.15 48.70
CA ASP A 442 30.53 7.26 49.26
C ASP A 442 30.13 6.21 48.23
N GLY A 443 30.06 4.96 48.67
CA GLY A 443 29.74 3.80 47.86
C GLY A 443 28.32 3.30 48.08
N GLN A 444 27.80 2.55 47.12
CA GLN A 444 26.85 1.46 47.39
C GLN A 444 26.85 0.45 46.24
N ARG A 445 26.55 -0.78 46.61
CA ARG A 445 26.87 -2.05 45.94
C ARG A 445 25.94 -2.36 44.77
N VAL A 446 26.51 -3.01 43.76
CA VAL A 446 25.80 -3.79 42.73
C VAL A 446 25.70 -5.24 43.21
N PRO A 447 24.53 -5.92 43.13
CA PRO A 447 24.46 -7.37 43.11
C PRO A 447 24.41 -7.86 41.66
N GLY A 448 25.37 -8.72 41.30
CA GLY A 448 25.44 -9.37 40.00
C GLY A 448 24.42 -10.50 39.83
N ILE A 449 23.99 -10.70 38.59
CA ILE A 449 23.26 -11.90 38.16
C ILE A 449 24.20 -12.74 37.29
N LYS A 450 24.36 -13.99 37.74
CA LYS A 450 25.18 -15.05 37.14
C LYS A 450 24.60 -15.51 35.81
N GLY A 451 25.49 -15.93 34.92
CA GLY A 451 25.17 -16.51 33.63
C GLY A 451 24.33 -17.77 33.71
N VAL A 452 23.48 -17.96 32.70
CA VAL A 452 22.70 -19.18 32.49
C VAL A 452 23.31 -19.93 31.31
N ARG A 453 23.80 -21.14 31.61
CA ARG A 453 24.07 -22.21 30.64
C ARG A 453 22.81 -23.05 30.49
N ALA A 454 22.55 -23.49 29.26
CA ALA A 454 21.47 -24.39 28.87
C ALA A 454 21.60 -25.80 29.48
N SER A 455 20.46 -26.39 29.87
CA SER A 455 20.14 -27.82 29.65
C SER A 455 18.72 -28.20 30.12
N ALA A 456 18.00 -28.89 29.22
CA ALA A 456 17.06 -29.99 29.43
C ALA A 456 15.69 -29.79 30.14
N LEU A 457 14.64 -30.18 29.38
CA LEU A 457 13.28 -30.58 29.79
C LEU A 457 13.30 -31.77 30.78
N PRO A 458 12.25 -31.99 31.60
CA PRO A 458 11.11 -32.82 31.14
C PRO A 458 9.70 -32.40 31.64
N HIS A 459 8.74 -32.63 30.73
CA HIS A 459 7.34 -33.10 30.85
C HIS A 459 6.53 -33.06 32.16
N THR A 460 5.26 -32.66 31.95
CA THR A 460 3.96 -33.22 32.40
C THR A 460 3.20 -32.68 33.62
N LEU A 461 1.95 -32.27 33.31
CA LEU A 461 0.66 -32.51 34.00
C LEU A 461 0.15 -31.51 35.06
N ASP A 462 -0.83 -30.72 34.60
CA ASP A 462 -2.27 -30.75 35.00
C ASP A 462 -2.88 -29.86 36.11
N PHE A 463 -4.08 -29.38 35.73
CA PHE A 463 -5.28 -28.96 36.48
C PHE A 463 -5.35 -27.71 37.39
N ASN A 464 -6.29 -26.83 36.98
CA ASN A 464 -7.36 -26.17 37.76
C ASN A 464 -7.13 -25.86 39.25
N ARG A 465 -7.29 -24.57 39.60
CA ARG A 465 -8.37 -24.07 40.50
C ARG A 465 -8.21 -22.57 40.80
N GLN A 466 -9.21 -21.78 40.44
CA GLN A 466 -9.70 -20.71 41.33
C GLN A 466 -10.53 -21.37 42.46
N PRO A 467 -10.73 -20.72 43.63
CA PRO A 467 -11.87 -19.81 43.76
C PRO A 467 -11.70 -18.68 44.82
N SER A 468 -12.82 -17.99 45.04
CA SER A 468 -13.26 -17.16 46.18
C SER A 468 -12.73 -15.72 46.26
N THR A 469 -13.54 -14.72 45.89
CA THR A 469 -14.66 -14.08 46.62
C THR A 469 -14.22 -13.32 47.87
N GLU A 470 -14.38 -12.00 47.86
CA GLU A 470 -15.02 -11.28 48.97
C GLU A 470 -15.41 -9.87 48.54
N ALA A 471 -16.61 -9.48 48.97
CA ALA A 471 -17.26 -8.21 48.74
C ALA A 471 -17.12 -7.33 49.99
N SER A 472 -17.01 -6.01 49.82
CA SER A 472 -17.53 -5.08 50.83
C SER A 472 -17.78 -3.68 50.25
N ASN A 473 -19.02 -3.22 50.43
CA ASN A 473 -19.54 -1.88 50.22
C ASN A 473 -18.93 -0.83 51.15
N GLY A 474 -19.01 0.44 50.71
CA GLY A 474 -19.02 1.66 51.54
C GLY A 474 -18.72 2.88 50.68
N HIS A 475 -19.71 3.67 50.25
CA HIS A 475 -20.13 4.95 50.86
C HIS A 475 -18.98 6.00 50.94
N ARG A 476 -19.12 7.30 50.61
CA ARG A 476 -20.22 8.19 50.20
C ARG A 476 -19.62 9.62 50.18
N GLU A 477 -20.10 10.50 49.29
CA GLU A 477 -20.05 11.99 49.35
C GLU A 477 -18.66 12.67 49.31
N GLU A 478 -18.42 13.86 48.77
CA GLU A 478 -19.18 15.04 48.33
C GLU A 478 -18.21 15.81 47.37
N GLY A 479 -18.64 16.48 46.30
CA GLY A 479 -19.29 17.80 46.35
C GLY A 479 -18.30 18.90 45.94
N GLY A 480 -18.55 19.60 44.81
CA GLY A 480 -17.73 20.74 44.39
C GLY A 480 -18.05 21.26 42.98
N SER A 481 -19.14 22.02 42.88
CA SER A 481 -19.69 22.65 41.69
C SER A 481 -19.30 24.14 41.61
N GLN A 482 -18.99 24.65 40.41
CA GLN A 482 -19.09 26.06 39.93
C GLN A 482 -18.46 26.08 38.52
N ARG A 483 -19.11 26.17 37.35
CA ARG A 483 -20.19 27.00 36.74
C ARG A 483 -19.82 28.45 36.38
N VAL A 484 -19.95 28.73 35.06
CA VAL A 484 -20.33 30.00 34.37
C VAL A 484 -19.10 30.89 34.05
N ALA A 485 -18.89 31.48 32.86
CA ALA A 485 -19.82 32.19 31.97
C ALA A 485 -19.34 32.30 30.49
N HIS A 486 -20.31 32.48 29.60
CA HIS A 486 -20.20 33.08 28.26
C HIS A 486 -20.00 34.61 28.33
N ALA A 487 -19.33 35.19 27.33
CA ALA A 487 -19.72 36.47 26.71
C ALA A 487 -18.97 36.70 25.38
N ALA A 488 -19.64 37.36 24.45
CA ALA A 488 -19.22 37.78 23.11
C ALA A 488 -18.71 39.24 23.10
N GLU A 489 -18.01 39.67 22.03
CA GLU A 489 -18.03 41.02 21.38
C GLU A 489 -16.85 41.13 20.37
N GLN A 490 -17.10 41.36 19.07
CA GLN A 490 -17.11 42.63 18.30
C GLN A 490 -15.74 43.29 17.97
N GLY A 491 -15.38 43.24 16.67
CA GLY A 491 -14.90 44.30 15.76
C GLY A 491 -13.72 45.23 16.10
N THR A 492 -12.74 45.36 15.18
CA THR A 492 -12.30 46.66 14.60
C THR A 492 -11.28 46.50 13.46
N GLU A 493 -11.39 47.38 12.46
CA GLU A 493 -10.49 47.62 11.32
C GLU A 493 -9.16 48.30 11.72
N MET A 494 -8.11 48.19 10.87
CA MET A 494 -7.49 49.34 10.17
C MET A 494 -6.09 49.06 9.58
N ARG A 495 -5.94 49.48 8.31
CA ARG A 495 -4.77 50.10 7.63
C ARG A 495 -3.50 49.30 7.24
N GLY A 496 -3.24 49.28 5.94
CA GLY A 496 -1.89 49.25 5.33
C GLY A 496 -1.15 50.61 5.47
N PRO A 497 0.02 50.83 4.81
CA PRO A 497 0.03 50.89 3.33
C PRO A 497 1.36 50.52 2.61
N ALA A 498 1.20 50.41 1.27
CA ALA A 498 2.04 50.94 0.18
C ALA A 498 3.46 50.41 -0.13
N ALA A 499 3.58 50.11 -1.42
CA ALA A 499 4.75 49.75 -2.22
C ALA A 499 5.63 50.94 -2.60
N GLN A 500 6.88 50.66 -3.00
CA GLN A 500 7.56 51.36 -4.10
C GLN A 500 8.60 50.43 -4.77
N ARG A 501 8.66 50.55 -6.10
CA ARG A 501 9.51 49.86 -7.08
C ARG A 501 10.95 50.36 -7.03
N GLU A 502 11.90 49.58 -7.53
CA GLU A 502 12.95 50.05 -8.46
C GLU A 502 13.48 48.89 -9.33
N GLU A 503 13.63 49.18 -10.63
CA GLU A 503 14.23 48.34 -11.69
C GLU A 503 15.75 48.58 -11.75
N GLY A 504 16.52 47.65 -12.35
CA GLY A 504 17.89 47.95 -12.76
C GLY A 504 18.72 46.74 -13.20
N ASP A 505 18.87 46.60 -14.52
CA ASP A 505 19.75 45.72 -15.30
C ASP A 505 21.25 45.71 -14.91
N GLY A 506 21.98 44.69 -15.38
CA GLY A 506 23.35 44.92 -15.87
C GLY A 506 24.40 43.82 -15.65
N ASP A 507 24.37 42.79 -16.50
CA ASP A 507 25.49 42.27 -17.31
C ASP A 507 26.98 42.43 -16.88
N ASN A 508 27.63 41.24 -16.77
CA ASN A 508 28.83 40.81 -17.53
C ASN A 508 30.28 41.03 -17.00
N VAL A 509 31.16 40.10 -17.45
CA VAL A 509 32.63 40.17 -17.63
C VAL A 509 33.56 39.40 -16.64
N LEU A 510 33.90 38.17 -17.06
CA LEU A 510 35.23 37.57 -17.37
C LEU A 510 36.47 37.69 -16.44
N ALA A 511 37.11 36.51 -16.29
CA ALA A 511 38.56 36.20 -16.24
C ALA A 511 39.34 36.57 -14.96
N ALA A 512 40.36 35.86 -14.47
CA ALA A 512 41.21 34.78 -14.96
C ALA A 512 41.88 34.04 -13.78
N THR A 513 42.28 32.79 -14.03
CA THR A 513 43.45 32.05 -13.51
C THR A 513 44.19 32.53 -12.25
N ASP A 514 44.35 31.64 -11.26
CA ASP A 514 45.69 31.36 -10.73
C ASP A 514 45.80 29.95 -10.14
N SER A 515 46.93 29.32 -10.45
CA SER A 515 47.36 27.99 -10.06
C SER A 515 48.07 28.05 -8.71
N GLY A 516 47.49 27.41 -7.69
CA GLY A 516 48.11 27.29 -6.37
C GLY A 516 47.90 25.89 -5.78
N SER A 517 48.89 25.02 -5.97
CA SER A 517 48.99 23.72 -5.29
C SER A 517 49.20 23.92 -3.79
N GLN A 518 48.15 23.74 -3.00
CA GLN A 518 48.25 23.55 -1.55
C GLN A 518 47.75 22.15 -1.18
N ILE A 519 48.68 21.33 -0.71
CA ILE A 519 48.42 20.06 -0.03
C ILE A 519 47.67 20.43 1.27
N SER A 520 46.38 20.13 1.32
CA SER A 520 45.53 20.27 2.51
C SER A 520 45.33 18.91 3.17
N ASP A 521 45.48 18.90 4.50
CA ASP A 521 45.18 17.77 5.38
C ASP A 521 43.80 17.16 5.09
N PRO A 522 43.60 15.84 5.23
CA PRO A 522 42.28 15.25 5.06
C PRO A 522 41.42 15.60 6.27
N LEU A 523 40.76 16.76 6.19
CA LEU A 523 39.51 17.00 6.89
C LEU A 523 38.57 15.84 6.52
N MET A 524 38.09 15.14 7.54
CA MET A 524 36.98 14.20 7.42
C MET A 524 35.78 14.96 6.86
N GLU A 525 35.64 15.00 5.54
CA GLU A 525 34.39 15.35 4.89
C GLU A 525 33.33 14.37 5.39
N GLN A 526 32.29 14.89 6.02
CA GLN A 526 31.11 14.11 6.31
C GLN A 526 30.50 13.67 4.98
N PRO A 527 30.41 12.37 4.68
CA PRO A 527 29.77 11.91 3.46
C PRO A 527 28.32 12.41 3.43
N ASN A 528 27.86 12.87 2.27
CA ASN A 528 26.49 13.31 2.06
C ASN A 528 25.54 12.08 2.12
N TYR A 529 25.00 11.77 3.30
CA TYR A 529 24.26 10.52 3.59
C TYR A 529 22.85 10.44 2.99
N HIS A 530 22.38 11.43 2.21
CA HIS A 530 21.13 11.30 1.43
C HIS A 530 21.18 10.17 0.38
N THR A 531 22.36 9.66 0.06
CA THR A 531 22.57 8.50 -0.84
C THR A 531 22.76 7.17 -0.10
N ALA A 532 22.74 7.17 1.24
CA ALA A 532 23.14 6.04 2.08
C ALA A 532 21.96 5.35 2.81
N LEU A 533 20.73 5.48 2.31
CA LEU A 533 19.71 4.50 2.64
C LEU A 533 20.14 3.17 2.00
N PRO A 534 20.21 2.04 2.73
CA PRO A 534 20.31 0.74 2.11
C PRO A 534 19.26 0.65 1.00
N GLU A 535 19.55 0.03 -0.14
CA GLU A 535 18.52 -0.15 -1.20
C GLU A 535 17.24 -0.83 -0.67
N ALA A 536 17.33 -1.54 0.46
CA ALA A 536 16.21 -2.06 1.24
C ALA A 536 15.22 -0.97 1.74
N ASN A 537 15.67 0.27 1.94
CA ASN A 537 14.83 1.43 2.30
C ASN A 537 14.46 2.32 1.10
N ARG A 538 15.06 2.14 -0.09
CA ARG A 538 14.60 2.85 -1.30
C ARG A 538 13.28 2.29 -1.83
N ASN A 539 13.00 1.03 -1.51
CA ASN A 539 11.77 0.36 -1.88
C ASN A 539 11.04 -0.11 -0.63
N LEU A 540 10.13 0.74 -0.11
CA LEU A 540 9.06 0.31 0.79
C LEU A 540 8.15 -0.78 0.16
N ASN A 541 8.34 -1.09 -1.13
CA ASN A 541 7.70 -2.17 -1.89
C ASN A 541 8.23 -3.61 -1.66
N ASN A 542 9.18 -3.85 -0.76
CA ASN A 542 9.69 -5.23 -0.54
C ASN A 542 8.68 -6.19 0.15
N THR A 543 7.43 -5.79 0.37
CA THR A 543 6.39 -6.61 1.01
C THR A 543 5.46 -7.38 0.05
N TYR A 544 5.65 -7.30 -1.28
CA TYR A 544 4.93 -8.18 -2.22
C TYR A 544 5.88 -8.91 -3.17
N LEU A 545 5.88 -10.25 -3.06
CA LEU A 545 6.53 -11.18 -3.98
C LEU A 545 5.95 -10.99 -5.39
N GLN A 546 6.65 -10.29 -6.30
CA GLN A 546 7.03 -10.71 -7.66
C GLN A 546 8.15 -9.79 -8.20
N PRO A 547 9.15 -10.30 -8.93
CA PRO A 547 10.22 -9.49 -9.50
C PRO A 547 9.74 -8.73 -10.75
N ASP A 548 9.94 -7.41 -10.75
CA ASP A 548 9.75 -6.57 -11.93
C ASP A 548 11.00 -6.67 -12.85
N PRO A 549 10.91 -7.09 -14.13
CA PRO A 549 12.07 -7.36 -14.98
C PRO A 549 12.74 -6.14 -15.61
N HIS A 550 12.20 -4.92 -15.48
CA HIS A 550 12.74 -3.76 -16.20
C HIS A 550 12.80 -2.48 -15.35
N TYR A 551 13.70 -2.47 -14.37
CA TYR A 551 14.17 -1.23 -13.74
C TYR A 551 15.33 -0.63 -14.54
N GLN A 552 15.05 0.30 -15.45
CA GLN A 552 16.07 1.14 -16.09
C GLN A 552 16.21 2.44 -15.29
N ASN A 553 17.28 2.55 -14.49
CA ASN A 553 17.72 3.82 -13.91
C ASN A 553 18.31 4.70 -15.03
N GLN A 554 17.63 5.78 -15.41
CA GLN A 554 18.31 6.93 -16.02
C GLN A 554 18.81 7.85 -14.92
N ALA A 555 20.11 8.11 -14.96
CA ALA A 555 20.81 9.02 -14.07
C ALA A 555 20.35 10.46 -14.32
N LEU A 556 19.84 11.12 -13.29
CA LEU A 556 19.78 12.59 -13.24
C LEU A 556 20.65 13.05 -12.07
N SER A 557 21.83 13.53 -12.43
CA SER A 557 22.77 14.22 -11.57
C SER A 557 22.42 15.71 -11.54
N GLU A 558 21.53 16.12 -10.64
CA GLU A 558 21.44 17.52 -10.19
C GLU A 558 21.05 17.55 -8.69
N PRO A 559 21.54 18.53 -7.90
CA PRO A 559 21.12 18.68 -6.52
C PRO A 559 19.66 19.15 -6.47
N LEU A 560 18.78 18.27 -5.97
CA LEU A 560 17.36 18.54 -5.73
C LEU A 560 17.18 19.80 -4.88
N ARG A 561 16.66 20.87 -5.48
CA ARG A 561 16.04 21.97 -4.75
C ARG A 561 14.65 21.51 -4.31
N LEU A 562 14.38 21.55 -3.02
CA LEU A 562 13.01 21.58 -2.48
C LEU A 562 12.27 22.72 -3.19
N THR A 563 11.35 22.40 -4.09
CA THR A 563 10.52 23.41 -4.72
C THR A 563 9.45 23.84 -3.73
N GLN A 564 9.21 25.14 -3.61
CA GLN A 564 8.18 25.77 -2.77
C GLN A 564 6.75 25.23 -3.04
N HIS A 565 6.55 24.46 -4.12
CA HIS A 565 5.32 23.76 -4.43
C HIS A 565 5.00 22.60 -3.47
N SER A 566 6.02 21.89 -2.99
CA SER A 566 5.84 20.79 -2.02
C SER A 566 5.30 21.27 -0.67
N GLU A 567 5.71 22.47 -0.21
CA GLU A 567 5.18 23.09 1.01
C GLU A 567 3.73 23.58 0.84
N HIS A 568 3.36 24.09 -0.33
CA HIS A 568 1.99 24.52 -0.60
C HIS A 568 1.02 23.34 -0.73
N LEU A 569 1.45 22.24 -1.33
CA LEU A 569 0.70 20.98 -1.38
C LEU A 569 0.57 20.36 0.03
N TYR A 570 1.65 20.36 0.81
CA TYR A 570 1.65 19.95 2.21
C TYR A 570 0.63 20.76 3.04
N GLU A 571 0.62 22.09 2.91
CA GLU A 571 -0.38 22.93 3.60
C GLU A 571 -1.80 22.71 3.07
N THR A 572 -1.99 22.42 1.78
CA THR A 572 -3.32 22.14 1.21
C THR A 572 -3.87 20.79 1.68
N ILE A 573 -3.04 19.75 1.73
CA ILE A 573 -3.40 18.42 2.23
C ILE A 573 -3.62 18.47 3.75
N LYS A 574 -2.75 19.17 4.49
CA LYS A 574 -2.89 19.39 5.94
C LYS A 574 -4.15 20.20 6.28
N GLN A 575 -4.46 21.27 5.55
CA GLN A 575 -5.69 22.04 5.74
C GLN A 575 -6.95 21.21 5.45
N ARG A 576 -6.92 20.30 4.47
CA ARG A 576 -8.05 19.39 4.18
C ARG A 576 -8.18 18.21 5.15
N THR A 577 -7.09 17.77 5.77
CA THR A 577 -7.08 16.61 6.69
C THR A 577 -7.21 17.01 8.17
N THR A 578 -6.83 18.23 8.55
CA THR A 578 -6.99 18.75 9.93
C THR A 578 -8.43 19.03 10.34
N GLU A 579 -9.38 19.04 9.40
CA GLU A 579 -10.81 19.11 9.72
C GLU A 579 -11.41 17.76 10.16
N ILE A 580 -10.62 16.67 10.14
CA ILE A 580 -11.06 15.32 10.51
C ILE A 580 -10.24 14.87 11.74
N SER A 581 -10.66 15.28 12.94
CA SER A 581 -10.14 14.71 14.20
C SER A 581 -11.24 14.04 15.02
N ASP A 582 -10.85 12.85 15.51
CA ASP A 582 -11.40 11.98 16.56
C ASP A 582 -12.73 11.25 16.33
N PRO A 583 -12.71 9.92 16.08
CA PRO A 583 -13.80 9.04 16.49
C PRO A 583 -13.68 8.71 18.00
N PRO A 584 -14.79 8.66 18.75
CA PRO A 584 -14.76 8.44 20.19
C PRO A 584 -14.40 6.99 20.55
N LEU A 585 -13.61 6.85 21.62
CA LEU A 585 -13.35 5.60 22.34
C LEU A 585 -14.68 4.94 22.77
N ALA A 586 -15.11 3.90 22.05
CA ALA A 586 -16.23 3.06 22.44
C ALA A 586 -15.75 1.83 23.21
N GLN A 587 -16.28 1.68 24.42
CA GLN A 587 -16.01 0.59 25.35
C GLN A 587 -16.47 -0.76 24.78
N SER A 588 -15.59 -1.75 24.89
CA SER A 588 -15.79 -3.13 24.48
C SER A 588 -16.93 -3.80 25.27
N SER A 589 -17.87 -4.41 24.56
CA SER A 589 -18.73 -5.47 25.09
C SER A 589 -18.49 -6.75 24.28
N GLU A 590 -18.27 -7.84 25.01
CA GLU A 590 -17.94 -9.17 24.50
C GLU A 590 -19.12 -9.77 23.70
N LEU A 591 -18.85 -10.20 22.47
CA LEU A 591 -19.67 -11.21 21.79
C LEU A 591 -18.77 -12.24 21.13
N SER A 592 -18.78 -13.43 21.71
CA SER A 592 -18.24 -14.67 21.15
C SER A 592 -18.99 -15.05 19.89
N LEU A 593 -18.29 -15.36 18.79
CA LEU A 593 -18.73 -16.40 17.85
C LEU A 593 -17.57 -16.90 16.95
N SER A 594 -17.46 -18.21 17.00
CA SER A 594 -16.57 -19.17 16.34
C SER A 594 -16.01 -18.84 14.95
N GLU A 595 -14.71 -19.13 14.86
CA GLU A 595 -13.87 -19.46 13.72
C GLU A 595 -14.57 -19.99 12.45
N ARG A 596 -14.23 -19.37 11.32
CA ARG A 596 -13.97 -20.09 10.06
C ARG A 596 -12.65 -19.59 9.49
N THR A 597 -11.60 -20.36 9.71
CA THR A 597 -10.31 -20.25 9.05
C THR A 597 -10.47 -20.65 7.57
N GLY A 598 -10.48 -19.67 6.69
CA GLY A 598 -10.35 -19.86 5.24
C GLY A 598 -9.31 -18.88 4.73
N SER A 599 -8.10 -19.36 4.50
CA SER A 599 -7.07 -18.63 3.76
C SER A 599 -7.46 -18.60 2.29
N GLU A 600 -8.32 -17.67 1.93
CA GLU A 600 -8.49 -17.25 0.54
C GLU A 600 -7.89 -15.86 0.42
N GLU A 601 -6.68 -15.79 -0.14
CA GLU A 601 -6.24 -14.61 -0.87
C GLU A 601 -7.21 -14.42 -2.05
N ALA A 602 -8.38 -13.84 -1.75
CA ALA A 602 -9.32 -13.40 -2.75
C ALA A 602 -8.66 -12.24 -3.49
N THR A 603 -7.88 -12.56 -4.52
CA THR A 603 -7.54 -11.60 -5.57
C THR A 603 -8.86 -10.98 -6.02
N TRP A 604 -8.88 -9.66 -6.18
CA TRP A 604 -10.01 -8.88 -6.65
C TRP A 604 -10.68 -9.50 -7.90
N ALA A 605 -9.95 -10.28 -8.71
CA ALA A 605 -10.44 -11.02 -9.87
C ALA A 605 -11.43 -12.17 -9.54
N SER A 606 -11.37 -12.77 -8.34
CA SER A 606 -12.18 -13.95 -7.95
C SER A 606 -13.65 -13.65 -7.61
N LYS A 607 -14.04 -12.37 -7.50
CA LYS A 607 -15.40 -11.97 -7.06
C LYS A 607 -16.40 -11.67 -8.18
N TRP A 608 -15.99 -11.70 -9.44
CA TRP A 608 -16.83 -11.21 -10.52
C TRP A 608 -17.56 -12.33 -11.24
N LYS A 609 -18.85 -12.48 -10.93
CA LYS A 609 -19.74 -13.41 -11.61
C LYS A 609 -20.31 -12.76 -12.86
N SER A 610 -20.48 -13.55 -13.93
CA SER A 610 -21.27 -13.18 -15.10
C SER A 610 -22.65 -12.67 -14.67
N ARG A 611 -23.16 -11.65 -15.36
CA ARG A 611 -24.49 -11.09 -15.09
C ARG A 611 -25.55 -12.06 -15.62
N VAL A 612 -26.62 -12.28 -14.87
CA VAL A 612 -27.69 -13.22 -15.23
C VAL A 612 -29.02 -12.50 -15.12
N CYS A 613 -29.99 -12.89 -15.93
CA CYS A 613 -31.22 -12.13 -16.07
C CYS A 613 -32.46 -12.94 -15.65
N ILE A 614 -33.41 -12.26 -15.02
CA ILE A 614 -34.74 -12.83 -14.77
C ILE A 614 -35.49 -12.84 -16.11
N VAL A 615 -36.03 -14.02 -16.43
CA VAL A 615 -36.96 -14.19 -17.54
C VAL A 615 -38.33 -13.82 -16.98
N MET A 616 -38.96 -12.78 -17.53
CA MET A 616 -40.35 -12.37 -17.26
C MET A 616 -41.11 -12.37 -18.57
#